data_AF-A0A6P0V415-F1
#
_entry.id   AF-A0A6P0V415-F1
#
_cell.length_a   1.000
_cell.length_b   1.000
_cell.length_c   1.000
_cell.angle_alpha   90.00
_cell.angle_beta   90.00
_cell.angle_gamma   90.00
#
_symmetry.space_group_name_H-M   'P 1'
#
loop_
_entity.id
_entity.type
_entity.pdbx_description
1 polymer ?
#
loop_
_entity_poly.entity_id
_entity_poly.type
_entity_poly.pdbx_seq_one_letter_code
_entity_poly.pdbx_strand_id
1 'polypeptide(L)'
;MNKASQYSPWTRQIINWVVTMSSVIICLMVLPARLPGMELLGITPNWLLIWVVAWSVKRTAFQGVLAALSLGLIQDGMTSPHPTHVLSLAIVGIMTARIQKQRYIQEDFISVALIVFGMAVVGETVTAIQYSFMGDRTLAEIWTDHQRIALSSAILSSLWAPVIYYPLNRWWEWINIKEGLD
;
A
#
# COMPACT_ATOMS: atom_id res chain seq x y z
N MET A 1 -26.05 -18.79 -16.48
CA MET A 1 -25.58 -20.03 -15.84
C MET A 1 -24.13 -19.83 -15.39
N ASN A 2 -23.93 -19.65 -14.09
CA ASN A 2 -22.67 -19.27 -13.43
C ASN A 2 -21.72 -20.48 -13.30
N LYS A 3 -20.59 -20.48 -14.00
CA LYS A 3 -19.55 -21.53 -13.90
C LYS A 3 -18.64 -21.43 -12.65
N ALA A 4 -18.85 -20.44 -11.78
CA ALA A 4 -17.96 -20.16 -10.65
C ALA A 4 -18.42 -20.75 -9.29
N SER A 5 -19.31 -21.74 -9.29
CA SER A 5 -19.87 -22.36 -8.07
C SER A 5 -19.39 -23.79 -7.78
N GLN A 6 -18.36 -24.29 -8.46
CA GLN A 6 -17.83 -25.66 -8.27
C GLN A 6 -16.34 -25.74 -7.90
N TYR A 7 -15.70 -24.62 -7.59
CA TYR A 7 -14.27 -24.63 -7.31
C TYR A 7 -13.99 -25.06 -5.86
N SER A 8 -13.19 -26.12 -5.73
CA SER A 8 -12.57 -26.63 -4.50
C SER A 8 -11.92 -25.49 -3.69
N PRO A 9 -11.92 -25.55 -2.34
CA PRO A 9 -11.29 -24.54 -1.48
C PRO A 9 -9.84 -24.21 -1.91
N TRP A 10 -9.10 -25.21 -2.38
CA TRP A 10 -7.75 -25.04 -2.92
C TRP A 10 -7.70 -24.17 -4.18
N THR A 11 -8.62 -24.36 -5.11
CA THR A 11 -8.66 -23.55 -6.35
C THR A 11 -9.06 -22.11 -6.05
N ARG A 12 -9.97 -21.89 -5.09
CA ARG A 12 -10.34 -20.53 -4.63
C ARG A 12 -9.15 -19.82 -3.99
N GLN A 13 -8.36 -20.53 -3.18
CA GLN A 13 -7.16 -19.98 -2.56
C GLN A 13 -6.09 -19.63 -3.61
N ILE A 14 -5.87 -20.48 -4.60
CA ILE A 14 -4.96 -20.19 -5.72
C ILE A 14 -5.44 -18.97 -6.52
N ILE A 15 -6.74 -18.86 -6.82
CA ILE A 15 -7.29 -17.69 -7.51
C ILE A 15 -7.09 -16.41 -6.70
N ASN A 16 -7.31 -16.45 -5.38
CA ASN A 16 -7.04 -15.30 -4.51
C ASN A 16 -5.57 -14.89 -4.55
N TRP A 17 -4.66 -15.87 -4.47
CA TRP A 17 -3.21 -15.64 -4.61
C TRP A 17 -2.84 -15.06 -5.97
N VAL A 18 -3.41 -15.58 -7.06
CA VAL A 18 -3.16 -15.08 -8.42
C VAL A 18 -3.66 -13.65 -8.57
N VAL A 19 -4.85 -13.32 -8.09
CA VAL A 19 -5.37 -11.94 -8.17
C VAL A 19 -4.57 -10.99 -7.30
N THR A 20 -4.17 -11.43 -6.10
CA THR A 20 -3.28 -10.68 -5.20
C THR A 20 -1.95 -10.40 -5.90
N MET A 21 -1.29 -11.43 -6.44
CA MET A 21 -0.04 -11.28 -7.16
C MET A 21 -0.18 -10.42 -8.42
N SER A 22 -1.27 -10.58 -9.16
CA SER A 22 -1.57 -9.76 -10.34
C SER A 22 -1.74 -8.29 -9.96
N SER A 23 -2.47 -8.00 -8.87
CA SER A 23 -2.66 -6.63 -8.39
C SER A 23 -1.35 -5.98 -7.94
N VAL A 24 -0.45 -6.75 -7.31
CA VAL A 24 0.91 -6.31 -6.97
C VAL A 24 1.71 -6.04 -8.23
N ILE A 25 1.73 -6.97 -9.18
CA ILE A 25 2.46 -6.83 -10.45
C ILE A 25 1.96 -5.61 -11.22
N ILE A 26 0.65 -5.35 -11.25
CA ILE A 26 0.08 -4.15 -11.86
C ILE A 26 0.55 -2.89 -11.12
N CYS A 27 0.52 -2.87 -9.78
CA CYS A 27 1.05 -1.74 -9.00
C CYS A 27 2.54 -1.50 -9.29
N LEU A 28 3.32 -2.57 -9.46
CA LEU A 28 4.74 -2.51 -9.79
C LEU A 28 4.99 -2.06 -11.24
N MET A 29 4.14 -2.43 -12.19
CA MET A 29 4.24 -1.99 -13.58
C MET A 29 3.77 -0.54 -13.79
N VAL A 30 2.83 -0.08 -12.96
CA VAL A 30 2.37 1.33 -12.97
C VAL A 30 3.40 2.24 -12.30
N LEU A 31 4.22 1.73 -11.38
CA LEU A 31 5.26 2.49 -10.69
C LEU A 31 6.27 3.20 -11.63
N PRO A 32 6.83 2.55 -12.68
CA PRO A 32 7.66 3.22 -13.68
C PRO A 32 6.86 3.97 -14.76
N ALA A 33 5.56 3.70 -14.89
CA ALA A 33 4.71 4.35 -15.87
C ALA A 33 4.32 5.76 -15.39
N ARG A 34 5.20 6.74 -15.66
CA ARG A 34 4.98 8.17 -15.41
C ARG A 34 3.93 8.75 -16.37
N LEU A 35 2.68 8.29 -16.28
CA LEU A 35 1.61 8.79 -17.14
C LEU A 35 1.25 10.23 -16.75
N PRO A 36 1.04 11.12 -17.74
CA PRO A 36 0.61 12.49 -17.49
C PRO A 36 -0.75 12.49 -16.77
N GLY A 37 -0.80 13.14 -15.60
CA GLY A 37 -1.97 13.13 -14.70
C GLY A 37 -1.82 12.27 -13.44
N MET A 38 -0.77 11.43 -13.36
CA MET A 38 -0.43 10.68 -12.14
C MET A 38 0.76 11.28 -11.37
N GLU A 39 1.33 12.39 -11.87
CA GLU A 39 2.39 13.13 -11.20
C GLU A 39 1.87 14.48 -10.73
N LEU A 40 2.17 14.82 -9.47
CA LEU A 40 1.93 16.14 -8.92
C LEU A 40 3.30 16.71 -8.56
N LEU A 41 3.71 17.77 -9.26
CA LEU A 41 5.03 18.40 -9.08
C LEU A 41 6.23 17.47 -9.34
N GLY A 42 6.09 16.49 -10.26
CA GLY A 42 7.12 15.50 -10.58
C GLY A 42 7.24 14.36 -9.55
N ILE A 43 6.31 14.28 -8.60
CA ILE A 43 6.23 13.25 -7.57
C ILE A 43 5.09 12.29 -7.92
N THR A 44 5.38 11.00 -7.95
CA THR A 44 4.42 9.92 -8.19
C THR A 44 3.80 9.40 -6.88
N PRO A 45 2.53 8.94 -6.89
CA PRO A 45 1.92 8.26 -5.75
C PRO A 45 2.67 6.98 -5.39
N ASN A 46 2.63 6.64 -4.11
CA ASN A 46 3.22 5.40 -3.61
C ASN A 46 2.20 4.26 -3.73
N TRP A 47 2.13 3.65 -4.92
CA TRP A 47 1.20 2.56 -5.23
C TRP A 47 1.36 1.36 -4.29
N LEU A 48 2.59 1.05 -3.88
CA LEU A 48 2.88 -0.05 -2.97
C LEU A 48 2.37 0.24 -1.57
N LEU A 49 2.49 1.47 -1.09
CA LEU A 49 1.92 1.89 0.18
C LEU A 49 0.41 1.77 0.18
N ILE A 50 -0.26 2.26 -0.87
CA ILE A 50 -1.72 2.14 -1.02
C ILE A 50 -2.14 0.67 -0.94
N TRP A 51 -1.42 -0.19 -1.68
CA TRP A 51 -1.69 -1.62 -1.70
C TRP A 51 -1.47 -2.28 -0.34
N VAL A 52 -0.36 -1.99 0.34
CA VAL A 52 -0.05 -2.50 1.69
C VAL A 52 -1.13 -2.09 2.68
N VAL A 53 -1.58 -0.83 2.60
CA VAL A 53 -2.66 -0.33 3.46
C VAL A 53 -3.95 -1.09 3.17
N ALA A 54 -4.37 -1.17 1.90
CA ALA A 54 -5.59 -1.87 1.50
C ALA A 54 -5.58 -3.35 1.91
N TRP A 55 -4.43 -4.04 1.76
CA TRP A 55 -4.25 -5.42 2.18
C TRP A 55 -4.26 -5.61 3.70
N SER A 56 -3.64 -4.69 4.43
CA SER A 56 -3.48 -4.79 5.89
C SER A 56 -4.75 -4.44 6.67
N VAL A 57 -5.72 -3.74 6.05
CA VAL A 57 -6.98 -3.35 6.70
C VAL A 57 -7.78 -4.59 7.14
N LYS A 58 -8.01 -5.58 6.26
CA LYS A 58 -8.87 -6.73 6.60
C LYS A 58 -8.11 -7.97 7.13
N ARG A 59 -6.82 -7.85 7.46
CA ARG A 59 -5.94 -8.97 7.81
C ARG A 59 -5.17 -8.76 9.11
N THR A 60 -4.58 -9.83 9.63
CA THR A 60 -3.79 -9.75 10.87
C THR A 60 -2.51 -8.95 10.68
N ALA A 61 -2.02 -8.33 11.75
CA ALA A 61 -0.78 -7.55 11.71
C ALA A 61 0.40 -8.35 11.16
N PHE A 62 0.51 -9.63 11.51
CA PHE A 62 1.57 -10.50 10.98
C PHE A 62 1.51 -10.62 9.44
N GLN A 63 0.31 -10.79 8.86
CA GLN A 63 0.15 -10.86 7.41
C GLN A 63 0.41 -9.51 6.73
N GLY A 64 0.05 -8.40 7.37
CA GLY A 64 0.35 -7.06 6.88
C GLY A 64 1.85 -6.77 6.85
N VAL A 65 2.59 -7.13 7.90
CA VAL A 65 4.05 -7.01 7.95
C VAL A 65 4.72 -7.87 6.90
N LEU A 66 4.32 -9.14 6.77
CA LEU A 66 4.93 -10.04 5.80
C LEU A 66 4.75 -9.53 4.35
N ALA A 67 3.56 -9.02 4.04
CA ALA A 67 3.28 -8.42 2.75
C ALA A 67 4.11 -7.13 2.53
N ALA A 68 4.17 -6.25 3.52
CA ALA A 68 4.95 -5.02 3.46
C ALA A 68 6.46 -5.27 3.30
N LEU A 69 7.01 -6.25 4.01
CA LEU A 69 8.42 -6.65 3.88
C LEU A 69 8.70 -7.23 2.49
N SER A 70 7.83 -8.12 2.01
CA SER A 70 8.00 -8.73 0.69
C SER A 70 7.98 -7.67 -0.41
N LEU A 71 7.02 -6.75 -0.35
CA LEU A 71 6.92 -5.66 -1.33
C LEU A 71 8.07 -4.66 -1.23
N GLY A 72 8.49 -4.32 -0.02
CA GLY A 72 9.65 -3.48 0.18
C GLY A 72 10.92 -4.10 -0.38
N LEU A 73 11.13 -5.41 -0.19
CA LEU A 73 12.31 -6.11 -0.73
C LEU A 73 12.29 -6.17 -2.26
N ILE A 74 11.10 -6.38 -2.84
CA ILE A 74 10.92 -6.34 -4.30
C ILE A 74 11.19 -4.92 -4.82
N GLN A 75 10.71 -3.90 -4.11
CA GLN A 75 10.96 -2.50 -4.47
C GLN A 75 12.45 -2.17 -4.39
N ASP A 76 13.11 -2.47 -3.27
CA ASP A 76 14.55 -2.26 -3.08
C ASP A 76 15.40 -3.06 -4.09
N GLY A 77 14.90 -4.20 -4.58
CA GLY A 77 15.56 -4.97 -5.64
C GLY A 77 15.38 -4.40 -7.04
N MET A 78 14.30 -3.64 -7.30
CA MET A 78 14.06 -2.98 -8.59
C MET A 78 14.57 -1.54 -8.64
N THR A 79 14.67 -0.87 -7.48
CA THR A 79 15.16 0.49 -7.35
C THR A 79 16.53 0.52 -6.68
N SER A 80 17.00 1.71 -6.29
CA SER A 80 18.20 1.81 -5.45
C SER A 80 17.94 1.16 -4.08
N PRO A 81 18.86 0.33 -3.56
CA PRO A 81 18.76 -0.25 -2.22
C PRO A 81 19.02 0.77 -1.08
N HIS A 82 19.39 2.00 -1.42
CA HIS A 82 19.60 3.09 -0.48
C HIS A 82 18.81 4.33 -0.92
N PRO A 83 17.89 4.87 -0.09
CA PRO A 83 17.38 4.37 1.20
C PRO A 83 16.46 3.14 1.06
N THR A 84 16.37 2.32 2.12
CA THR A 84 15.54 1.11 2.14
C THR A 84 14.05 1.44 2.23
N HIS A 85 13.29 1.09 1.19
CA HIS A 85 11.83 1.16 1.18
C HIS A 85 11.18 0.05 2.02
N VAL A 86 11.93 -1.02 2.30
CA VAL A 86 11.50 -2.09 3.22
C VAL A 86 11.10 -1.54 4.59
N LEU A 87 11.91 -0.64 5.15
CA LEU A 87 11.72 -0.18 6.52
C LEU A 87 10.50 0.74 6.63
N SER A 88 10.29 1.64 5.66
CA SER A 88 9.10 2.50 5.63
C SER A 88 7.82 1.71 5.40
N LEU A 89 7.79 0.76 4.46
CA LEU A 89 6.62 -0.09 4.22
C LEU A 89 6.31 -0.99 5.40
N ALA A 90 7.32 -1.59 6.05
CA ALA A 90 7.12 -2.43 7.22
C ALA A 90 6.44 -1.65 8.37
N ILE A 91 6.91 -0.43 8.67
CA ILE A 91 6.31 0.43 9.69
C ILE A 91 4.85 0.76 9.33
N VAL A 92 4.60 1.14 8.08
CA VAL A 92 3.24 1.43 7.59
C VAL A 92 2.32 0.21 7.73
N GLY A 93 2.79 -0.98 7.37
CA GLY A 93 2.03 -2.23 7.51
C GLY A 93 1.68 -2.55 8.96
N ILE A 94 2.64 -2.39 9.88
CA ILE A 94 2.41 -2.58 11.33
C ILE A 94 1.37 -1.58 11.84
N MET A 95 1.57 -0.29 11.56
CA MET A 95 0.68 0.77 12.07
C MET A 95 -0.73 0.63 11.52
N THR A 96 -0.87 0.36 10.22
CA THR A 96 -2.18 0.15 9.58
C THR A 96 -2.94 -1.00 10.21
N ALA A 97 -2.29 -2.16 10.38
CA ALA A 97 -2.95 -3.31 10.99
C ALA A 97 -3.30 -3.11 12.47
N ARG A 98 -2.55 -2.26 13.19
CA ARG A 98 -2.86 -1.88 14.58
C ARG A 98 -4.06 -0.94 14.66
N ILE A 99 -4.13 0.06 13.78
CA ILE A 99 -5.25 1.03 13.72
C ILE A 99 -6.57 0.29 13.47
N GLN A 100 -6.59 -0.70 12.57
CA GLN A 100 -7.84 -1.39 12.25
C GLN A 100 -8.32 -2.33 13.36
N LYS A 101 -7.41 -2.86 14.19
CA LYS A 101 -7.77 -3.71 15.33
C LYS A 101 -8.65 -2.98 16.36
N GLN A 102 -8.65 -1.64 16.36
CA GLN A 102 -9.47 -0.82 17.24
C GLN A 102 -10.90 -0.58 16.75
N ARG A 103 -11.32 -1.13 15.59
CA ARG A 103 -12.72 -1.21 15.11
C ARG A 103 -13.52 0.10 15.19
N TYR A 104 -12.86 1.25 15.15
CA TYR A 104 -13.50 2.58 15.28
C TYR A 104 -13.56 3.34 13.96
N ILE A 105 -13.12 2.72 12.86
CA ILE A 105 -13.10 3.34 11.55
C ILE A 105 -14.17 2.66 10.72
N GLN A 106 -15.31 3.33 10.60
CA GLN A 106 -16.33 3.02 9.61
C GLN A 106 -15.62 2.85 8.26
N GLU A 107 -15.97 1.79 7.51
CA GLU A 107 -15.39 1.40 6.21
C GLU A 107 -15.70 2.44 5.09
N ASP A 108 -15.81 3.71 5.45
CA ASP A 108 -16.08 4.80 4.55
C ASP A 108 -14.84 5.11 3.72
N PHE A 109 -15.08 5.39 2.44
CA PHE A 109 -14.07 5.75 1.46
C PHE A 109 -13.14 6.87 1.95
N ILE A 110 -13.69 7.82 2.73
CA ILE A 110 -12.97 8.94 3.33
C ILE A 110 -11.96 8.44 4.36
N SER A 111 -12.36 7.51 5.22
CA SER A 111 -11.49 6.95 6.25
C SER A 111 -10.30 6.22 5.65
N VAL A 112 -10.50 5.44 4.59
CA VAL A 112 -9.40 4.74 3.89
C VAL A 112 -8.44 5.75 3.29
N ALA A 113 -8.95 6.80 2.64
CA ALA A 113 -8.11 7.88 2.12
C ALA A 113 -7.30 8.58 3.23
N LEU A 114 -7.91 8.86 4.38
CA LEU A 114 -7.24 9.47 5.53
C LEU A 114 -6.16 8.57 6.13
N ILE A 115 -6.39 7.25 6.23
CA ILE A 115 -5.36 6.30 6.67
C ILE A 115 -4.19 6.31 5.70
N VAL A 116 -4.45 6.20 4.39
CA VAL A 116 -3.38 6.22 3.38
C VAL A 116 -2.61 7.53 3.41
N PHE A 117 -3.30 8.67 3.57
CA PHE A 117 -2.67 9.97 3.73
C PHE A 117 -1.69 9.97 4.92
N GLY A 118 -2.17 9.58 6.11
CA GLY A 118 -1.34 9.55 7.32
C GLY A 118 -0.16 8.58 7.19
N MET A 119 -0.40 7.40 6.62
CA MET A 119 0.64 6.40 6.40
C MET A 119 1.68 6.83 5.36
N ALA A 120 1.28 7.55 4.32
CA ALA A 120 2.22 8.12 3.36
C ALA A 120 3.14 9.14 4.04
N VAL A 121 2.61 10.04 4.86
CA VAL A 121 3.43 10.98 5.64
C VAL A 121 4.41 10.25 6.56
N VAL A 122 3.96 9.19 7.23
CA VAL A 122 4.83 8.37 8.10
C VAL A 122 5.92 7.67 7.29
N GLY A 123 5.56 7.01 6.19
CA GLY A 123 6.51 6.30 5.33
C GLY A 123 7.59 7.22 4.76
N GLU A 124 7.19 8.40 4.31
CA GLU A 124 8.10 9.43 3.81
C GLU A 124 8.99 9.95 4.94
N THR A 125 8.43 10.23 6.12
CA THR A 125 9.21 10.65 7.30
C THR A 125 10.29 9.63 7.66
N VAL A 126 9.97 8.33 7.59
CA VAL A 126 10.96 7.25 7.82
C VAL A 126 12.06 7.30 6.76
N THR A 127 11.72 7.53 5.49
CA THR A 127 12.70 7.68 4.40
C THR A 127 13.57 8.94 4.58
N ALA A 128 13.01 10.07 5.02
CA ALA A 128 13.78 11.27 5.35
C ALA A 128 14.74 11.06 6.52
N ILE A 129 14.31 10.32 7.56
CA ILE A 129 15.18 9.95 8.66
C ILE A 129 16.35 9.10 8.14
N GLN A 130 16.10 8.15 7.24
CA GLN A 130 17.18 7.37 6.61
C GLN A 130 18.16 8.26 5.84
N TYR A 131 17.66 9.22 5.06
CA TYR A 131 18.51 10.21 4.37
C TYR A 131 19.31 11.07 5.35
N SER A 132 18.71 11.47 6.47
CA SER A 132 19.38 12.22 7.53
C SER A 132 20.53 11.45 8.17
N PHE A 133 20.40 10.12 8.31
CA PHE A 133 21.47 9.26 8.82
C PHE A 133 22.60 9.02 7.81
N MET A 134 22.31 9.13 6.50
CA MET A 134 23.32 8.97 5.43
C MET A 134 24.20 10.21 5.24
N GLY A 135 23.85 11.37 5.84
CA GLY A 135 24.80 12.46 6.10
C GLY A 135 25.16 13.40 4.93
N ASP A 136 24.55 13.25 3.75
CA ASP A 136 24.98 13.96 2.53
C ASP A 136 24.37 15.36 2.31
N ARG A 137 23.38 15.81 3.11
CA ARG A 137 22.71 17.12 2.91
C ARG A 137 22.27 17.83 4.19
N THR A 138 22.16 19.16 4.12
CA THR A 138 21.70 20.06 5.18
C THR A 138 20.27 19.73 5.60
N LEU A 139 20.04 19.49 6.89
CA LEU A 139 18.73 19.09 7.45
C LEU A 139 17.57 20.03 7.07
N ALA A 140 17.84 21.34 6.92
CA ALA A 140 16.84 22.33 6.55
C ALA A 140 16.40 22.22 5.07
N GLU A 141 17.33 21.94 4.16
CA GLU A 141 17.00 21.72 2.74
C GLU A 141 16.28 20.38 2.55
N ILE A 142 16.76 19.33 3.23
CA ILE A 142 16.06 18.04 3.29
C ILE A 142 14.64 18.25 3.79
N TRP A 143 14.44 18.98 4.89
CA TRP A 143 13.11 19.15 5.49
C TRP A 143 12.11 19.87 4.58
N THR A 144 12.54 20.91 3.87
CA THR A 144 11.64 21.71 3.03
C THR A 144 11.23 20.97 1.76
N ASP A 145 12.19 20.31 1.10
CA ASP A 145 11.90 19.44 -0.04
C ASP A 145 11.10 18.22 0.39
N HIS A 146 11.41 17.66 1.57
CA HIS A 146 10.71 16.51 2.12
C HIS A 146 9.25 16.80 2.44
N GLN A 147 8.93 17.95 3.05
CA GLN A 147 7.55 18.32 3.31
C GLN A 147 6.74 18.40 2.02
N ARG A 148 7.33 18.97 0.95
CA ARG A 148 6.68 19.06 -0.35
C ARG A 148 6.47 17.69 -0.97
N ILE A 149 7.47 16.82 -0.90
CA ILE A 149 7.42 15.45 -1.43
C ILE A 149 6.38 14.63 -0.67
N ALA A 150 6.46 14.62 0.66
CA ALA A 150 5.57 13.86 1.52
C ALA A 150 4.11 14.30 1.41
N LEU A 151 3.84 15.62 1.34
CA LEU A 151 2.48 16.11 1.17
C LEU A 151 1.93 15.78 -0.21
N SER A 152 2.72 15.95 -1.27
CA SER A 152 2.28 15.64 -2.64
C SER A 152 2.02 14.14 -2.81
N SER A 153 2.92 13.29 -2.32
CA SER A 153 2.76 11.84 -2.38
C SER A 153 1.61 11.36 -1.50
N ALA A 154 1.39 11.96 -0.33
CA ALA A 154 0.26 11.65 0.54
C ALA A 154 -1.09 12.06 -0.06
N ILE A 155 -1.20 13.25 -0.65
CA ILE A 155 -2.43 13.72 -1.32
C ILE A 155 -2.74 12.82 -2.53
N LEU A 156 -1.74 12.55 -3.38
CA LEU A 156 -1.93 11.67 -4.53
C LEU A 156 -2.33 10.25 -4.09
N SER A 157 -1.62 9.69 -3.12
CA SER A 157 -1.86 8.32 -2.66
C SER A 157 -3.22 8.19 -1.99
N SER A 158 -3.66 9.19 -1.22
CA SER A 158 -4.98 9.19 -0.59
C SER A 158 -6.11 9.33 -1.61
N LEU A 159 -5.89 10.08 -2.69
CA LEU A 159 -6.87 10.25 -3.76
C LEU A 159 -7.04 8.98 -4.59
N TRP A 160 -5.95 8.25 -4.83
CA TRP A 160 -5.98 6.95 -5.52
C TRP A 160 -6.38 5.78 -4.62
N ALA A 161 -6.32 5.95 -3.30
CA ALA A 161 -6.62 4.88 -2.35
C ALA A 161 -8.03 4.28 -2.48
N PRO A 162 -9.12 5.07 -2.54
CA PRO A 162 -10.46 4.51 -2.72
C PRO A 162 -10.62 3.77 -4.05
N VAL A 163 -9.97 4.26 -5.11
CA VAL A 163 -10.04 3.68 -6.45
C VAL A 163 -9.42 2.28 -6.49
N ILE A 164 -8.34 2.05 -5.74
CA ILE A 164 -7.68 0.74 -5.62
C ILE A 164 -8.35 -0.12 -4.56
N TYR A 165 -8.71 0.46 -3.42
CA TYR A 165 -9.33 -0.24 -2.30
C TYR A 165 -10.69 -0.84 -2.68
N TYR A 166 -11.54 -0.11 -3.40
CA TYR A 166 -12.88 -0.56 -3.73
C TYR A 166 -12.94 -1.87 -4.54
N PRO A 167 -12.24 -2.01 -5.70
CA PRO A 167 -12.26 -3.25 -6.46
C PRO A 167 -11.64 -4.43 -5.70
N LEU A 168 -10.55 -4.18 -4.95
CA LEU A 168 -9.90 -5.20 -4.12
C LEU A 168 -10.81 -5.68 -2.98
N ASN A 169 -11.43 -4.73 -2.27
CA ASN A 169 -12.33 -5.03 -1.16
C ASN A 169 -13.55 -5.83 -1.63
N ARG A 170 -14.18 -5.40 -2.74
CA ARG A 170 -15.32 -6.10 -3.32
C ARG A 170 -14.96 -7.52 -3.76
N TRP A 171 -13.75 -7.73 -4.28
CA TRP A 171 -13.25 -9.05 -4.66
C TRP A 171 -13.06 -9.97 -3.43
N TRP A 172 -12.45 -9.46 -2.36
CA TRP A 172 -12.27 -10.24 -1.13
C TRP A 172 -13.58 -10.55 -0.41
N GLU A 173 -14.54 -9.62 -0.40
CA GLU A 173 -15.89 -9.88 0.12
C GLU A 173 -16.61 -10.97 -0.68
N TRP A 174 -16.51 -10.95 -2.00
CA TRP A 174 -17.08 -11.98 -2.87
C TRP A 174 -16.50 -13.37 -2.61
N ILE A 175 -15.21 -13.47 -2.26
CA ILE A 175 -14.57 -14.73 -1.90
C ILE A 175 -15.03 -15.19 -0.52
N ASN A 176 -15.01 -14.31 0.49
CA ASN A 176 -15.40 -14.66 1.86
C ASN A 176 -16.88 -15.04 1.98
N ILE A 177 -17.79 -14.37 1.26
CA ILE A 177 -19.23 -14.71 1.27
C ILE A 177 -19.46 -16.13 0.73
N LYS A 178 -18.66 -16.57 -0.25
CA LYS A 178 -18.74 -17.95 -0.77
C LYS A 178 -18.17 -18.99 0.19
N GLU A 179 -17.30 -18.59 1.12
CA GLU A 179 -16.65 -19.48 2.08
C GLU A 179 -17.53 -19.74 3.32
N GLY A 180 -18.44 -18.82 3.66
CA GLY A 180 -19.42 -18.98 4.75
C GLY A 180 -20.74 -19.65 4.36
N LEU A 181 -20.90 -20.07 3.10
CA LEU A 181 -22.08 -20.79 2.58
C LEU A 181 -21.81 -22.29 2.35
N ASP A 182 -20.62 -22.77 2.72
CA ASP A 182 -20.20 -24.18 2.65
C ASP A 182 -20.25 -24.84 4.04
#